data_AF-A0A4Y2EYW4-F1
#
_entry.id   AF-A0A4Y2EYW4-F1
#
_cell.length_a   1.000
_cell.length_b   1.000
_cell.length_c   1.000
_cell.angle_alpha   90.00
_cell.angle_beta   90.00
_cell.angle_gamma   90.00
#
_symmetry.space_group_name_H-M   'P 1'
#
loop_
_entity.id
_entity.type
_entity.pdbx_description
1 polymer ?
#
loop_
_entity_poly.entity_id
_entity_poly.type
_entity_poly.pdbx_seq_one_letter_code
_entity_poly.pdbx_strand_id
1 'polypeptide(L)'
;MCSYPGMCYKCGEKVFGEGSGCTAMEHVYHISCFTCHICHKELRGKPFYAKDGKPFCEDDYLNTLEKCCVCGGRILDRILRATGKPYHPNC
;
A
#
# COMPACT_ATOMS: atom_id res chain seq x y z
N MET A 1 -29.35 -14.28 -1.64
CA MET A 1 -29.29 -12.83 -1.91
C MET A 1 -27.90 -12.52 -2.40
N CYS A 2 -27.73 -12.00 -3.62
CA CYS A 2 -26.39 -11.71 -4.14
C CYS A 2 -25.86 -10.45 -3.45
N SER A 3 -24.98 -10.62 -2.48
CA SER A 3 -24.32 -9.51 -1.79
C SER A 3 -23.49 -8.73 -2.78
N TYR A 4 -23.85 -7.47 -3.01
CA TYR A 4 -23.11 -6.54 -3.85
C TYR A 4 -21.95 -5.97 -3.01
N PRO A 5 -20.68 -6.36 -3.27
CA PRO A 5 -19.57 -5.95 -2.42
C PRO A 5 -19.30 -4.44 -2.48
N GLY A 6 -19.54 -3.75 -3.62
CA GLY A 6 -19.34 -2.31 -3.73
C GLY A 6 -18.86 -1.85 -5.10
N MET A 7 -18.42 -0.58 -5.18
CA MET A 7 -17.76 0.00 -6.35
C MET A 7 -16.24 -0.06 -6.16
N CYS A 8 -15.52 -0.47 -7.20
CA CYS A 8 -14.07 -0.52 -7.20
C CYS A 8 -13.50 0.90 -7.14
N TYR A 9 -12.74 1.20 -6.10
CA TYR A 9 -12.14 2.52 -5.92
C TYR A 9 -11.08 2.86 -6.98
N LYS A 10 -10.49 1.84 -7.62
CA LYS A 10 -9.45 2.06 -8.64
C LYS A 10 -9.99 2.35 -10.04
N CYS A 11 -10.96 1.57 -10.52
CA CYS A 11 -11.53 1.76 -11.86
C CYS A 11 -12.89 2.48 -11.85
N GLY A 12 -13.52 2.64 -10.69
CA GLY A 12 -14.85 3.24 -10.56
C GLY A 12 -16.00 2.31 -10.99
N GLU A 13 -15.70 1.06 -11.36
CA GLU A 13 -16.72 0.12 -11.82
C GLU A 13 -17.28 -0.75 -10.69
N LYS A 14 -18.47 -1.29 -10.92
CA LYS A 14 -19.17 -2.14 -9.96
C LYS A 14 -18.45 -3.49 -9.81
N VAL A 15 -18.20 -3.92 -8.57
CA VAL A 15 -17.67 -5.26 -8.28
C VAL A 15 -18.86 -6.20 -8.14
N PHE A 16 -18.99 -7.16 -9.05
CA PHE A 16 -20.12 -8.11 -9.07
C PHE A 16 -19.67 -9.51 -8.66
N GLY A 17 -20.38 -10.11 -7.72
CA GLY A 17 -20.20 -11.52 -7.34
C GLY A 17 -19.35 -11.72 -6.09
N GLU A 18 -19.69 -12.78 -5.37
CA GLU A 18 -18.97 -13.25 -4.18
C GLU A 18 -17.59 -13.76 -4.59
N GLY A 19 -16.52 -13.07 -4.16
CA GLY A 19 -15.15 -13.41 -4.54
C GLY A 19 -14.60 -12.73 -5.80
N SER A 20 -15.28 -11.73 -6.37
CA SER A 20 -14.75 -10.91 -7.49
C SER A 20 -13.98 -9.66 -7.05
N GLY A 21 -14.04 -9.33 -5.76
CA GLY A 21 -13.32 -8.21 -5.18
C GLY A 21 -12.85 -8.47 -3.77
N CYS A 22 -11.96 -7.61 -3.31
CA CYS A 22 -11.46 -7.59 -1.96
C CYS A 22 -11.71 -6.22 -1.34
N THR A 23 -12.01 -6.21 -0.05
CA THR A 23 -12.07 -4.98 0.74
C THR A 23 -10.70 -4.74 1.37
N ALA A 24 -10.10 -3.58 1.08
CA ALA A 24 -8.82 -3.16 1.61
C ALA A 24 -8.86 -1.65 1.85
N MET A 25 -8.25 -1.16 2.94
CA MET A 25 -8.20 0.29 3.23
C MET A 25 -9.60 0.94 3.27
N GLU A 26 -10.60 0.24 3.81
CA GLU A 26 -12.01 0.68 3.84
C GLU A 26 -12.66 0.90 2.46
N HIS A 27 -11.97 0.49 1.39
CA HIS A 27 -12.42 0.57 0.02
C HIS A 27 -12.53 -0.82 -0.60
N VAL A 28 -13.38 -0.93 -1.62
CA VAL A 28 -13.57 -2.16 -2.38
C VAL A 28 -12.76 -2.06 -3.65
N TYR A 29 -12.08 -3.14 -4.02
CA TYR A 29 -11.31 -3.24 -5.26
C TYR A 29 -11.65 -4.55 -5.95
N HIS A 30 -11.63 -4.57 -7.28
CA HIS A 30 -11.53 -5.85 -7.98
C HIS A 30 -10.21 -6.51 -7.61
N ILE A 31 -10.22 -7.83 -7.56
CA ILE A 31 -9.02 -8.62 -7.29
C ILE A 31 -7.88 -8.24 -8.26
N SER A 32 -8.21 -8.08 -9.54
CA SER A 32 -7.29 -7.64 -10.60
C SER A 32 -6.91 -6.15 -10.50
N CYS A 33 -7.76 -5.33 -9.88
CA CYS A 33 -7.46 -3.93 -9.64
C CYS A 33 -6.53 -3.74 -8.44
N PHE A 34 -6.50 -4.70 -7.49
CA PHE A 34 -5.69 -4.62 -6.28
C PHE A 34 -4.20 -4.89 -6.57
N THR A 35 -3.56 -3.87 -7.14
CA THR A 35 -2.15 -3.89 -7.55
C THR A 35 -1.42 -2.69 -6.96
N CYS A 36 -0.09 -2.77 -6.89
CA CYS A 36 0.75 -1.64 -6.50
C CYS A 36 0.46 -0.41 -7.38
N HIS A 37 0.43 0.77 -6.77
CA HIS A 37 0.25 2.03 -7.47
C HIS A 37 1.46 2.41 -8.33
N ILE A 38 2.67 1.94 -7.98
CA ILE A 38 3.92 2.25 -8.67
C ILE A 38 4.25 1.20 -9.74
N CYS A 39 4.49 -0.05 -9.32
CA CYS A 39 4.88 -1.11 -10.26
C CYS A 39 3.71 -1.90 -10.87
N HIS A 40 2.46 -1.62 -10.48
CA HIS A 40 1.27 -2.34 -10.94
C HIS A 40 1.28 -3.87 -10.71
N LYS A 41 2.17 -4.37 -9.85
CA LYS A 41 2.21 -5.78 -9.45
C LYS A 41 1.00 -6.15 -8.60
N GLU A 42 0.41 -7.30 -8.87
CA GLU A 42 -0.68 -7.86 -8.07
C GLU A 42 -0.23 -8.09 -6.61
N LEU A 43 -1.00 -7.52 -5.68
CA LEU A 43 -0.75 -7.63 -4.24
C LEU A 43 -1.58 -8.72 -3.59
N ARG A 44 -2.45 -9.38 -4.36
CA ARG A 44 -3.28 -10.49 -3.88
C ARG A 44 -2.37 -11.60 -3.32
N GLY A 45 -2.61 -11.97 -2.06
CA GLY A 45 -1.85 -13.04 -1.38
C GLY A 45 -0.42 -12.66 -1.00
N LYS A 46 -0.05 -11.38 -1.11
CA LYS A 46 1.25 -10.84 -0.68
C LYS A 46 1.05 -9.74 0.36
N PRO A 47 2.04 -9.47 1.21
CA PRO A 47 2.01 -8.29 2.07
C PRO A 47 1.91 -7.03 1.19
N PHE A 48 1.04 -6.11 1.60
CA PHE A 48 0.87 -4.81 0.98
C PHE A 48 0.80 -3.72 2.04
N TYR A 49 1.09 -2.50 1.60
CA TYR A 49 1.08 -1.33 2.46
C TYR A 49 0.11 -0.28 1.92
N ALA A 50 -0.67 0.30 2.84
CA ALA A 50 -1.57 1.40 2.58
C ALA A 50 -0.87 2.72 2.86
N LYS A 51 -0.71 3.57 1.84
CA LYS A 51 -0.16 4.91 2.01
C LYS A 51 -1.01 5.91 1.24
N ASP A 52 -1.49 6.96 1.90
CA ASP A 52 -2.32 8.01 1.28
C ASP A 52 -3.54 7.44 0.51
N GLY A 53 -4.19 6.39 1.04
CA GLY A 53 -5.33 5.72 0.39
C GLY A 53 -4.97 4.91 -0.86
N LYS A 54 -3.69 4.62 -1.08
CA LYS A 54 -3.19 3.88 -2.24
C LYS A 54 -2.44 2.60 -1.81
N PRO A 55 -2.60 1.50 -2.55
CA PRO A 55 -1.86 0.24 -2.34
C PRO A 55 -0.45 0.29 -2.91
N PHE A 56 0.52 -0.13 -2.09
CA PHE A 56 1.92 -0.29 -2.46
C PHE A 56 2.40 -1.70 -2.14
N CYS A 57 3.27 -2.27 -2.99
CA CYS A 57 4.00 -3.47 -2.63
C CYS A 57 5.05 -3.12 -1.57
N GLU A 58 5.58 -4.13 -0.89
CA GLU A 58 6.69 -3.95 0.05
C GLU A 58 7.82 -3.13 -0.58
N ASP A 59 8.42 -3.58 -1.68
CA ASP A 59 9.54 -2.88 -2.34
C ASP A 59 9.29 -1.39 -2.62
N ASP A 60 8.16 -1.05 -3.25
CA ASP A 60 7.83 0.33 -3.59
C ASP A 60 7.49 1.15 -2.35
N TYR A 61 6.77 0.57 -1.40
CA TYR A 61 6.50 1.21 -0.11
C TYR A 61 7.82 1.54 0.59
N LEU A 62 8.74 0.57 0.68
CA LEU A 62 10.08 0.76 1.23
C LEU A 62 10.88 1.82 0.47
N ASN A 63 10.68 1.93 -0.84
CA ASN A 63 11.35 2.94 -1.66
C ASN A 63 10.76 4.35 -1.46
N THR A 64 9.51 4.46 -1.03
CA THR A 64 8.93 5.74 -0.59
C THR A 64 9.40 6.20 0.78
N LEU A 65 10.05 5.33 1.55
CA LEU A 65 10.55 5.67 2.88
C LEU A 65 11.79 6.55 2.81
N GLU A 66 11.93 7.37 3.84
CA GLU A 66 13.09 8.24 4.01
C GLU A 66 14.38 7.39 4.16
N LYS A 67 15.46 7.85 3.52
CA LYS A 67 16.78 7.22 3.64
C LYS A 67 17.55 7.89 4.76
N CYS A 68 18.23 7.08 5.58
CA CYS A 68 19.09 7.58 6.63
C CYS A 68 20.22 8.42 6.04
N CYS A 69 20.36 9.66 6.51
CA CYS A 69 21.43 10.54 6.04
C CYS A 69 22.83 10.05 6.45
N VAL A 70 22.93 9.14 7.42
CA VAL A 70 24.21 8.63 7.94
C VAL A 70 24.67 7.40 7.15
N CYS A 71 23.84 6.36 7.06
CA CYS A 71 24.23 5.09 6.43
C CYS A 71 23.70 4.91 5.00
N GLY A 72 22.80 5.78 4.52
CA GLY A 72 22.15 5.65 3.21
C GLY A 72 21.09 4.54 3.13
N GLY A 73 20.90 3.76 4.20
CA GLY A 73 19.91 2.68 4.30
C GLY A 73 18.47 3.22 4.40
N ARG A 74 17.50 2.43 3.93
CA ARG A 74 16.07 2.75 4.03
C ARG A 74 15.61 2.66 5.49
N ILE A 75 14.91 3.68 5.99
CA ILE A 75 14.41 3.70 7.37
C ILE A 75 13.02 3.07 7.39
N LEU A 76 12.97 1.80 7.82
CA LEU A 76 11.72 1.03 8.01
C LEU A 76 11.01 1.40 9.31
N ASP A 77 11.77 1.89 10.28
CA ASP A 77 11.34 2.08 11.66
C ASP A 77 10.81 3.50 11.92
N ARG A 78 10.03 3.66 12.98
CA ARG A 78 9.32 4.90 13.33
C ARG A 78 10.34 6.03 13.52
N ILE A 79 10.35 7.00 12.60
CA ILE A 79 11.35 8.07 12.55
C ILE A 79 11.29 8.91 13.84
N LEU A 80 12.35 8.87 14.64
CA LEU A 80 12.57 9.85 15.70
C LEU A 80 13.08 11.14 15.07
N ARG A 81 12.21 12.14 14.95
CA ARG A 81 12.56 13.47 14.46
C ARG A 81 13.06 14.33 15.63
N ALA A 82 14.38 14.44 15.81
CA ALA A 82 14.97 15.37 16.78
C ALA A 82 15.35 16.74 16.18
N THR A 83 15.78 16.78 14.92
CA THR A 83 16.36 17.98 14.27
C THR A 83 15.99 18.13 12.79
N GLY A 84 14.92 17.45 12.33
CA GLY A 84 14.35 17.63 11.00
C GLY A 84 14.97 16.78 9.87
N LYS A 85 16.02 15.99 10.12
CA LYS A 85 16.48 14.96 9.15
C LYS A 85 16.20 13.54 9.67
N PRO A 86 15.99 12.55 8.78
CA PRO A 86 15.67 11.19 9.14
C PRO A 86 16.94 10.35 9.40
N TYR A 87 16.97 9.64 10.53
CA TYR A 87 18.07 8.76 10.95
C TYR A 87 17.51 7.47 11.56
N HIS A 88 18.30 6.39 11.54
CA HIS A 88 18.00 5.24 12.39
C HIS A 88 18.28 5.60 13.86
N PRO A 89 17.52 5.06 14.84
CA PRO A 89 17.73 5.33 16.26
C PRO A 89 19.11 4.89 16.79
N ASN A 90 19.84 4.10 16.00
CA ASN A 90 21.16 3.55 16.34
C ASN A 90 22.28 4.08 15.42
N CYS A 91 22.02 5.11 14.61
CA CYS A 91 22.99 5.76 13.72
C CYS A 91 23.37 7.16 14.19
#